data_AF-A0A6F8XCX4-F1
#
_entry.id   AF-A0A6F8XCX4-F1
#
_cell.length_a   1.000
_cell.length_b   1.000
_cell.length_c   1.000
_cell.angle_alpha   90.00
_cell.angle_beta   90.00
_cell.angle_gamma   90.00
#
_symmetry.space_group_name_H-M   'P 1'
#
loop_
_entity.id
_entity.type
_entity.pdbx_description
1 polymer ?
#
loop_
_entity_poly.entity_id
_entity_poly.type
_entity_poly.pdbx_seq_one_letter_code
_entity_poly.pdbx_strand_id
1 'polypeptide(L)' 'MIWKVPEIIVLLSRLFRLQPGDLIMTGTPSGVGPVSIGDTLEGRVEGVGELMTKVIGR' A
#
# COMPACT_ATOMS: atom_id res chain seq x y z
N MET A 1 10.55 -6.68 -2.18
CA MET A 1 10.84 -5.26 -1.91
C MET A 1 12.29 -4.98 -2.24
N ILE A 2 12.59 -3.84 -2.86
CA ILE A 2 13.99 -3.43 -3.14
C ILE A 2 14.65 -2.90 -1.87
N TRP A 3 13.92 -2.12 -1.06
CA TRP A 3 14.35 -1.55 0.21
C TRP A 3 13.53 -2.13 1.36
N LYS A 4 14.13 -2.34 2.53
CA LYS A 4 13.43 -2.76 3.75
C LYS A 4 12.67 -1.59 4.38
N VAL A 5 11.68 -1.87 5.23
CA VAL A 5 10.86 -0.85 5.91
C VAL A 5 11.72 0.19 6.65
N PRO A 6 12.73 -0.18 7.47
CA PRO A 6 13.57 0.82 8.14
C PRO A 6 14.34 1.73 7.17
N GLU A 7 14.77 1.20 6.02
CA GLU A 7 15.52 1.97 5.00
C GLU A 7 14.61 3.01 4.34
N ILE A 8 13.36 2.65 4.06
CA ILE A 8 12.35 3.58 3.51
C ILE A 8 12.10 4.73 4.50
N ILE A 9 11.94 4.43 5.79
CA ILE A 9 11.72 5.44 6.84
C ILE A 9 12.93 6.38 6.95
N VAL A 10 14.15 5.85 6.94
CA VAL A 10 15.39 6.66 6.99
C VAL A 10 15.49 7.57 5.77
N LEU A 11 15.22 7.07 4.57
CA LEU A 11 15.30 7.88 3.36
C LEU A 11 14.25 9.00 3.36
N LEU A 12 13.00 8.68 3.69
CA LEU A 12 11.91 9.67 3.72
C LEU A 12 12.13 10.74 4.80
N SER A 13 12.64 10.37 5.98
CA SER A 13 12.89 11.33 7.07
C SER A 13 14.01 12.34 6.80
N ARG A 14 14.87 12.08 5.80
CA ARG A 14 15.87 13.05 5.32
C ARG A 14 15.29 14.08 4.34
N LEU A 15 14.16 13.74 3.70
CA LEU A 15 13.50 14.58 2.70
C LEU A 15 12.34 15.36 3.32
N PHE A 16 11.64 14.76 4.27
CA PHE A 16 10.46 15.32 4.92
C PHE A 16 10.53 15.10 6.43
N ARG A 17 9.91 16.01 7.19
CA ARG A 17 9.73 15.83 8.62
C ARG A 17 8.52 14.92 8.88
N LEU A 18 8.76 13.62 9.05
CA LEU A 18 7.71 12.66 9.39
C LEU A 18 6.98 13.05 10.69
N GLN A 19 5.66 12.89 10.70
CA GLN A 19 4.77 13.17 11.81
C GLN A 19 4.06 11.90 12.31
N PRO A 20 3.65 11.86 13.59
CA PRO A 20 2.75 10.82 14.07
C PRO A 20 1.46 10.78 13.25
N GLY A 21 1.09 9.59 12.78
CA GLY A 21 -0.09 9.38 11.94
C GLY A 21 0.20 9.34 10.44
N ASP A 22 1.43 9.63 10.00
CA ASP A 22 1.82 9.48 8.60
C ASP A 22 1.71 8.02 8.14
N LEU A 23 1.19 7.81 6.92
CA LEU A 23 1.08 6.51 6.28
C LEU A 23 2.07 6.41 5.11
N ILE A 24 2.92 5.39 5.14
CA ILE A 24 3.93 5.13 4.09
C ILE A 24 3.51 3.89 3.28
N MET A 25 3.26 4.08 1.99
CA MET A 25 2.97 2.97 1.07
C MET A 25 4.30 2.37 0.59
N THR A 26 4.62 1.15 1.04
CA THR A 26 5.95 0.53 0.83
C THR A 26 6.15 -0.14 -0.55
N GLY A 27 5.21 0.08 -1.47
CA GLY A 27 5.20 -0.49 -2.82
C GLY A 27 4.29 -1.71 -2.96
N THR A 28 4.31 -2.29 -4.17
CA THR A 28 3.50 -3.44 -4.58
C THR A 28 4.38 -4.49 -5.27
N PRO A 29 4.08 -5.80 -5.17
CA PRO A 29 4.67 -6.80 -6.04
C PRO A 29 4.24 -6.60 -7.50
N SER A 30 4.79 -7.43 -8.39
CA SER A 30 4.35 -7.55 -9.78
C SER A 30 2.89 -7.98 -9.91
N GLY A 31 2.27 -7.69 -11.06
CA GLY A 31 0.90 -8.13 -11.36
C GLY A 31 -0.16 -7.03 -11.25
N VAL A 32 0.26 -5.76 -11.23
CA VAL A 32 -0.67 -4.61 -11.30
C VAL A 32 -1.42 -4.64 -12.64
N GLY A 33 -2.74 -4.50 -12.58
CA GLY A 33 -3.63 -4.52 -13.74
C GLY A 33 -4.80 -3.55 -13.61
N PRO A 34 -5.59 -3.37 -14.69
CA PRO A 34 -6.75 -2.48 -14.67
C PRO A 34 -7.87 -3.02 -13.77
N VAL A 35 -8.69 -2.10 -13.29
CA VAL A 35 -9.86 -2.36 -12.45
C VAL A 35 -11.10 -1.79 -13.12
N SER A 36 -12.20 -2.53 -13.11
CA SER A 36 -13.49 -2.17 -13.70
C SER A 36 -14.58 -1.97 -12.65
N ILE A 37 -15.61 -1.21 -13.01
CA ILE A 37 -16.81 -1.09 -12.17
C ILE A 37 -17.48 -2.46 -12.04
N GLY A 38 -17.85 -2.81 -10.81
CA GLY A 38 -18.43 -4.10 -10.47
C GLY A 38 -17.43 -5.10 -9.88
N ASP A 39 -16.12 -4.87 -10.07
CA ASP A 39 -15.08 -5.75 -9.54
C ASP A 39 -15.09 -5.81 -8.01
N THR A 40 -14.83 -7.00 -7.47
CA THR A 40 -14.48 -7.17 -6.06
C THR A 40 -12.97 -7.30 -5.98
N LEU A 41 -12.33 -6.39 -5.25
CA LEU A 41 -10.90 -6.42 -4.98
C LEU A 41 -10.66 -7.06 -3.62
N GLU A 42 -9.78 -8.05 -3.61
CA GLU A 42 -9.33 -8.74 -2.39
C GLU A 42 -7.83 -8.54 -2.22
N GLY A 43 -7.40 -8.24 -0.99
CA GLY A 43 -6.01 -8.03 -0.65
C GLY A 43 -5.69 -8.62 0.72
N ARG A 44 -4.51 -9.21 0.85
CA ARG A 44 -4.06 -9.86 2.10
C ARG A 44 -2.58 -9.61 2.33
N VAL A 45 -2.23 -9.37 3.58
CA VAL A 45 -0.84 -9.45 4.07
C VAL A 45 -0.84 -10.34 5.31
N GLU A 46 -0.09 -11.44 5.24
CA GLU A 46 0.04 -12.38 6.35
C GLU A 46 0.52 -11.67 7.62
N GLY A 47 -0.15 -11.95 8.74
CA GLY A 47 0.15 -11.33 10.03
C GLY A 47 -0.29 -9.87 10.19
N VAL A 48 -0.87 -9.25 9.15
CA VAL A 48 -1.37 -7.87 9.21
C VAL A 48 -2.89 -7.83 9.03
N GLY A 49 -3.42 -8.45 7.99
CA GLY A 49 -4.87 -8.49 7.77
C GLY A 49 -5.29 -8.72 6.33
N GLU A 50 -6.61 -8.74 6.15
CA GLU A 50 -7.31 -8.94 4.89
C GLU A 50 -8.25 -7.76 4.63
N LEU A 51 -8.41 -7.41 3.36
CA LEU A 51 -9.29 -6.36 2.90
C LEU A 51 -10.07 -6.87 1.68
N MET A 52 -11.37 -6.65 1.68
CA MET A 52 -12.23 -6.84 0.52
C MET A 52 -13.00 -5.54 0.26
N THR A 53 -13.04 -5.10 -1.00
CA THR A 53 -13.81 -3.91 -1.39
C THR A 53 -14.45 -4.10 -2.76
N LYS A 54 -15.60 -3.48 -2.97
CA LYS A 54 -16.31 -3.51 -4.24
C LYS A 54 -16.18 -2.18 -4.96
N VAL A 55 -15.82 -2.24 -6.23
CA VAL A 55 -15.69 -1.07 -7.10
C VAL A 55 -17.09 -0.69 -7.57
N ILE A 56 -17.58 0.44 -7.08
CA ILE A 56 -18.90 0.96 -7.43
C ILE A 56 -18.78 2.10 -8.42
N GLY A 57 -19.69 2.13 -9.40
CA GLY A 57 -19.86 3.27 -10.29
C GLY A 57 -20.63 4.40 -9.60
N ARG A 58 -20.58 5.58 -10.20
CA ARG A 58 -21.40 6.73 -9.79
C ARG A 58 -22.85 6.58 -10.24
#